data_AF-A0AAD7A316-F1
#
_entry.id   AF-A0AAD7A316-F1
#
_cell.length_a   1.000
_cell.length_b   1.000
_cell.length_c   1.000
_cell.angle_alpha   90.00
_cell.angle_beta   90.00
_cell.angle_gamma   90.00
#
_symmetry.space_group_name_H-M   'P 1'
#
loop_
_entity.id
_entity.type
_entity.pdbx_description
1 polymer ?
#
loop_
_entity_poly.entity_id
_entity_poly.type
_entity_poly.pdbx_seq_one_letter_code
_entity_poly.pdbx_strand_id
1 'polypeptide(L)'
;LVAKITTNRRHMAKHAEIYRAWCKKNNFEPKLEEDVLARKKAATDAEEAKAKLHQKTLDPHLRDKPESVVPYSDSAFRDAALEWLIATNQPIDALNHPKFKEMIDMAARAPDGVKIPGRKATRDEILNLFQKQM
;
A
#
# COMPACT_ATOMS: atom_id res chain seq x y z
N LEU A 1 8.24 65.65 -6.95
CA LEU A 1 8.88 64.97 -5.80
C LEU A 1 8.62 63.47 -5.90
N VAL A 2 9.61 62.68 -6.33
CA VAL A 2 9.50 61.21 -6.28
C VAL A 2 10.20 60.75 -5.00
N ALA A 3 9.43 60.61 -3.92
CA ALA A 3 9.95 59.96 -2.72
C ALA A 3 10.30 58.50 -3.07
N LYS A 4 11.53 58.08 -2.74
CA LYS A 4 12.01 56.71 -2.97
C LYS A 4 10.98 55.72 -2.39
N ILE A 5 10.47 54.82 -3.24
CA ILE A 5 9.36 53.90 -2.95
C ILE A 5 9.60 53.08 -1.67
N THR A 6 10.87 52.78 -1.37
CA THR A 6 11.30 52.07 -0.16
C THR A 6 11.10 52.89 1.12
N THR A 7 11.26 54.22 1.06
CA THR A 7 11.07 55.11 2.21
C THR A 7 9.58 55.26 2.56
N ASN A 8 8.70 55.36 1.55
CA ASN A 8 7.25 55.48 1.77
C ASN A 8 6.65 54.20 2.35
N ARG A 9 7.08 53.01 1.91
CA ARG A 9 6.61 51.74 2.49
C ARG A 9 7.03 51.59 3.95
N ARG A 10 8.26 51.98 4.30
CA ARG A 10 8.74 51.97 5.69
C ARG A 10 8.02 53.00 6.56
N HIS A 11 7.67 54.15 6.01
CA HIS A 11 6.87 55.14 6.73
C HIS A 11 5.44 54.65 6.97
N MET A 12 4.79 54.08 5.95
CA MET A 12 3.46 53.48 6.06
C MET A 12 3.41 52.28 7.02
N ALA A 13 4.52 51.57 7.21
CA ALA A 13 4.62 50.51 8.21
C ALA A 13 4.39 51.03 9.65
N LYS A 14 4.71 52.31 9.95
CA LYS A 14 4.40 52.93 11.26
C LYS A 14 2.89 53.17 11.45
N HIS A 15 2.13 53.17 10.37
CA HIS A 15 0.68 53.33 10.34
C HIS A 15 0.00 52.11 9.71
N ALA A 16 0.57 50.91 9.95
CA ALA A 16 0.17 49.68 9.27
C ALA A 16 -1.32 49.37 9.40
N GLU A 17 -1.94 49.62 10.56
CA GLU A 17 -3.36 49.34 10.79
C GLU A 17 -4.28 50.22 9.93
N ILE A 18 -4.00 51.53 9.89
CA ILE A 18 -4.75 52.49 9.07
C ILE A 18 -4.57 52.15 7.59
N TYR A 19 -3.34 51.82 7.18
CA TYR A 19 -3.02 51.42 5.82
C TYR A 19 -3.75 50.13 5.41
N ARG A 20 -3.72 49.09 6.26
CA ARG A 20 -4.43 47.82 6.01
C ARG A 20 -5.95 48.02 5.95
N ALA A 21 -6.52 48.86 6.82
CA ALA A 21 -7.95 49.21 6.77
C ALA A 21 -8.33 49.94 5.48
N TRP A 22 -7.48 50.88 5.03
CA TRP A 22 -7.66 51.55 3.75
C TRP A 22 -7.54 50.56 2.58
N CYS A 23 -6.54 49.67 2.58
CA CYS A 23 -6.37 48.63 1.58
C CYS A 23 -7.63 47.74 1.48
N LYS A 24 -8.17 47.29 2.61
CA LYS A 24 -9.39 46.48 2.67
C LYS A 24 -10.60 47.25 2.12
N LYS A 25 -10.77 48.53 2.49
CA LYS A 25 -11.88 49.37 2.03
C LYS A 25 -11.84 49.64 0.52
N ASN A 26 -10.64 49.67 -0.07
CA ASN A 26 -10.44 50.02 -1.48
C ASN A 26 -10.08 48.80 -2.35
N ASN A 27 -10.23 47.56 -1.85
CA ASN A 27 -9.86 46.32 -2.56
C ASN A 27 -8.41 46.31 -3.06
N PHE A 28 -7.50 46.96 -2.34
CA PHE A 28 -6.07 46.92 -2.63
C PHE A 28 -5.38 45.82 -1.83
N GLU A 29 -4.46 45.13 -2.50
CA GLU A 29 -3.56 44.20 -1.83
C GLU A 29 -2.54 44.96 -0.97
N PRO A 30 -2.45 44.67 0.35
CA PRO A 30 -1.41 45.23 1.21
C PRO A 30 -0.02 44.80 0.75
N LYS A 31 0.90 45.76 0.58
CA LYS A 31 2.28 45.51 0.11
C LYS A 31 3.35 45.87 1.15
N LEU A 32 2.99 45.91 2.43
CA LEU A 32 3.99 46.03 3.50
C LEU A 32 4.82 44.74 3.56
N GLU A 33 6.07 44.86 4.00
CA GLU A 33 7.02 43.73 4.01
C GLU A 33 6.47 42.55 4.82
N GLU A 34 5.82 42.80 5.97
CA GLU A 34 5.15 41.78 6.77
C GLU A 34 4.08 41.02 6.01
N ASP A 35 3.21 41.73 5.28
CA ASP A 35 2.08 41.14 4.56
C ASP A 35 2.60 40.29 3.38
N VAL A 36 3.66 40.75 2.70
CA VAL A 36 4.32 40.00 1.63
C VAL A 36 4.98 38.73 2.16
N LEU A 37 5.65 38.80 3.31
CA LEU A 37 6.28 37.65 3.96
C LEU A 37 5.24 36.63 4.44
N ALA A 38 4.15 37.09 5.06
CA ALA A 38 3.06 36.23 5.49
C ALA A 38 2.43 35.47 4.32
N ARG A 39 2.19 36.15 3.19
CA ARG A 39 1.66 35.51 1.98
C ARG A 39 2.61 34.46 1.41
N LYS A 40 3.92 34.73 1.38
CA LYS A 40 4.91 33.77 0.90
C LYS A 40 4.95 32.51 1.78
N LYS A 41 4.87 32.67 3.11
CA LYS A 41 4.79 31.54 4.04
C LYS A 41 3.52 30.73 3.85
N ALA A 42 2.37 31.38 3.74
CA ALA A 42 1.10 30.68 3.49
C ALA A 42 1.12 29.89 2.16
N ALA A 43 1.79 30.41 1.12
CA ALA A 43 1.96 29.71 -0.14
C ALA A 43 2.88 28.48 -0.02
N THR A 44 3.99 28.58 0.72
CA THR A 44 4.88 27.44 0.96
C THR A 44 4.20 26.38 1.81
N ASP A 45 3.48 26.79 2.86
CA ASP A 45 2.76 25.87 3.74
C ASP A 45 1.63 25.14 3.00
N ALA A 46 0.96 25.82 2.07
CA ALA A 46 -0.06 25.22 1.21
C ALA A 46 0.53 24.23 0.20
N GLU A 47 1.70 24.53 -0.38
CA GLU A 47 2.44 23.61 -1.25
C GLU A 47 2.92 22.37 -0.47
N GLU A 48 3.46 22.55 0.73
CA GLU A 48 3.88 21.45 1.61
C GLU A 48 2.70 20.59 2.06
N ALA A 49 1.55 21.20 2.38
CA ALA A 49 0.33 20.46 2.72
C ALA A 49 -0.18 19.63 1.53
N LYS A 50 -0.15 20.19 0.31
CA LYS A 50 -0.49 19.45 -0.92
C LYS A 50 0.50 18.31 -1.19
N ALA A 51 1.79 18.54 -0.96
CA ALA A 51 2.82 17.52 -1.13
C ALA A 51 2.69 16.37 -0.12
N LYS A 52 2.25 16.64 1.12
CA LYS A 52 1.96 15.61 2.13
C LYS A 52 0.71 14.78 1.80
N LEU A 53 -0.26 15.37 1.11
CA LEU A 53 -1.46 14.65 0.66
C LEU A 53 -1.21 13.82 -0.60
N HIS A 54 -0.16 14.12 -1.37
CA HIS A 54 0.21 13.37 -2.57
C HIS A 54 1.25 12.29 -2.24
N GLN A 55 0.78 11.05 -2.08
CA GLN A 55 1.66 9.89 -2.03
C GLN A 55 2.40 9.75 -3.37
N LYS A 56 3.73 9.94 -3.37
CA LYS A 56 4.53 9.98 -4.61
C LYS A 56 4.74 8.60 -5.26
N THR A 57 5.05 7.57 -4.47
CA THR A 57 5.28 6.21 -4.97
C THR A 57 4.88 5.16 -3.93
N LEU A 58 4.49 3.98 -4.41
CA LEU A 58 4.14 2.83 -3.57
C LEU A 58 5.36 2.02 -3.11
N ASP A 59 6.55 2.34 -3.62
CA ASP A 59 7.79 1.57 -3.44
C ASP A 59 8.14 1.22 -1.99
N PRO A 60 7.95 2.10 -0.98
CA PRO A 60 8.28 1.76 0.41
C PRO A 60 7.46 0.59 0.99
N HIS A 61 6.39 0.17 0.30
CA HIS A 61 5.50 -0.90 0.74
C HIS A 61 5.44 -2.08 -0.24
N LEU A 62 6.16 -2.04 -1.37
CA LEU A 62 6.32 -3.20 -2.22
C LEU A 62 7.25 -4.20 -1.53
N ARG A 63 6.70 -5.37 -1.22
CA ARG A 63 7.51 -6.53 -0.84
C ARG A 63 7.84 -7.28 -2.12
N ASP A 64 9.09 -7.70 -2.25
CA ASP A 64 9.49 -8.61 -3.32
C ASP A 64 8.61 -9.86 -3.23
N LYS A 65 7.88 -10.14 -4.30
CA LYS A 65 7.14 -11.39 -4.41
C LYS A 65 8.20 -12.49 -4.47
N PRO A 66 8.18 -13.48 -3.56
CA PRO A 66 9.08 -14.62 -3.70
C PRO A 66 8.88 -15.20 -5.10
N GLU A 67 9.97 -15.45 -5.81
CA GLU A 67 9.96 -16.03 -7.15
C GLU A 67 9.00 -17.21 -7.16
N SER A 68 7.97 -17.13 -8.00
CA SER A 68 7.03 -18.23 -8.16
C SER A 68 7.83 -19.44 -8.65
N VAL A 69 7.98 -20.41 -7.76
CA VAL A 69 8.26 -21.81 -8.08
C VAL A 69 7.39 -22.20 -9.27
N VAL A 70 8.03 -22.72 -10.32
CA VAL A 70 7.50 -23.24 -11.60
C VAL A 70 6.04 -22.82 -11.93
N PRO A 71 5.82 -21.97 -12.95
CA PRO A 71 4.47 -21.62 -13.40
C PRO A 71 3.63 -22.85 -13.68
N TYR A 72 2.36 -22.83 -13.27
CA TYR A 72 1.43 -23.92 -13.58
C TYR A 72 1.33 -24.12 -15.09
N SER A 73 1.46 -25.37 -15.54
CA SER A 73 1.06 -25.82 -16.86
C SER A 73 0.44 -27.21 -16.73
N ASP A 74 -0.55 -27.51 -17.57
CA ASP A 74 -1.24 -28.81 -17.54
C ASP A 74 -0.27 -29.98 -17.76
N SER A 75 0.76 -29.79 -18.61
CA SER A 75 1.80 -30.78 -18.83
C SER A 75 2.66 -31.01 -17.58
N ALA A 76 3.17 -29.94 -16.95
CA ALA A 76 3.99 -30.07 -15.76
C ALA A 76 3.21 -30.67 -14.58
N PHE A 77 1.94 -30.28 -14.43
CA PHE A 77 1.07 -30.86 -13.42
C PHE A 77 0.82 -32.35 -13.65
N ARG A 78 0.53 -32.74 -14.90
CA ARG A 78 0.32 -34.15 -15.26
C ARG A 78 1.57 -34.99 -14.99
N ASP A 79 2.74 -34.51 -15.38
CA ASP A 79 3.99 -35.25 -15.21
C ASP A 79 4.31 -35.41 -13.71
N ALA A 80 4.16 -34.35 -12.92
CA ALA A 80 4.32 -34.41 -11.46
C ALA A 80 3.31 -35.35 -10.79
N ALA A 81 2.06 -35.36 -11.25
CA ALA A 81 1.03 -36.27 -10.73
C ALA A 81 1.36 -37.73 -11.04
N LEU A 82 1.84 -38.04 -12.25
CA LEU A 82 2.25 -39.38 -12.64
C LEU A 82 3.46 -39.86 -11.81
N GLU A 83 4.48 -39.03 -11.64
CA GLU A 83 5.64 -39.34 -10.79
C GLU A 83 5.21 -39.63 -9.36
N TRP A 84 4.32 -38.81 -8.80
CA TRP A 84 3.79 -39.01 -7.45
C TRP A 84 3.02 -40.34 -7.32
N LEU A 85 2.15 -40.68 -8.27
CA LEU A 85 1.41 -41.95 -8.26
C LEU A 85 2.35 -43.16 -8.28
N ILE A 86 3.38 -43.14 -9.14
CA ILE A 86 4.36 -44.23 -9.27
C ILE A 86 5.20 -44.34 -7.99
N ALA A 87 5.76 -43.22 -7.52
CA ALA A 87 6.68 -43.20 -6.38
C ALA A 87 6.00 -43.66 -5.07
N THR A 88 4.70 -43.42 -4.93
CA THR A 88 3.94 -43.74 -3.71
C THR A 88 2.99 -44.93 -3.88
N ASN A 89 3.02 -45.58 -5.05
CA ASN A 89 2.16 -46.71 -5.42
C ASN A 89 0.66 -46.45 -5.13
N GLN A 90 0.18 -45.28 -5.54
CA GLN A 90 -1.21 -44.88 -5.34
C GLN A 90 -2.10 -45.43 -6.45
N PRO A 91 -3.39 -45.69 -6.18
CA PRO A 91 -4.34 -46.06 -7.21
C PRO A 91 -4.52 -44.89 -8.19
N ILE A 92 -4.71 -45.20 -9.48
CA ILE A 92 -4.95 -44.20 -10.54
C ILE A 92 -6.19 -43.36 -10.20
N ASP A 93 -7.19 -43.97 -9.57
CA ASP A 93 -8.41 -43.30 -9.12
C ASP A 93 -8.20 -42.24 -8.04
N ALA A 94 -7.01 -42.15 -7.42
CA ALA A 94 -6.69 -41.09 -6.47
C ALA A 94 -6.88 -39.69 -7.07
N LEU A 95 -6.58 -39.51 -8.36
CA LEU A 95 -6.75 -38.23 -9.06
C LEU A 95 -8.23 -37.86 -9.30
N ASN A 96 -9.13 -38.85 -9.32
CA ASN A 96 -10.56 -38.66 -9.51
C ASN A 96 -11.29 -38.32 -8.20
N HIS A 97 -10.63 -38.49 -7.04
CA HIS A 97 -11.28 -38.29 -5.76
C HIS A 97 -11.59 -36.81 -5.51
N PRO A 98 -12.83 -36.42 -5.16
CA PRO A 98 -13.21 -35.02 -5.02
C PRO A 98 -12.37 -34.27 -3.97
N LYS A 99 -11.99 -34.94 -2.87
CA LYS A 99 -11.10 -34.34 -1.86
C LYS A 99 -9.69 -34.04 -2.36
N PHE A 100 -9.18 -34.77 -3.35
CA PHE A 100 -7.89 -34.47 -3.96
C PHE A 100 -7.95 -33.14 -4.71
N LYS A 101 -9.02 -32.91 -5.48
CA LYS A 101 -9.26 -31.64 -6.17
C LYS A 101 -9.46 -30.48 -5.19
N GLU A 102 -10.28 -30.67 -4.16
CA GLU A 102 -10.48 -29.66 -3.11
C GLU A 102 -9.16 -29.24 -2.43
N MET A 103 -8.27 -30.21 -2.18
CA MET A 103 -6.96 -29.95 -1.59
C MET A 103 -6.07 -29.10 -2.50
N ILE A 104 -6.05 -29.38 -3.81
CA ILE A 104 -5.30 -28.58 -4.80
C ILE A 104 -5.87 -27.17 -4.90
N ASP A 105 -7.19 -27.03 -4.98
CA ASP A 105 -7.85 -25.72 -5.08
C ASP A 105 -7.57 -24.85 -3.85
N MET A 106 -7.46 -25.46 -2.66
CA MET A 106 -7.06 -24.79 -1.43
C MET A 106 -5.57 -24.42 -1.44
N ALA A 107 -4.72 -25.36 -1.84
CA ALA A 107 -3.26 -25.16 -1.94
C ALA A 107 -2.89 -24.02 -2.91
N ALA A 108 -3.55 -23.95 -4.07
CA ALA A 108 -3.31 -22.93 -5.08
C ALA A 108 -3.61 -21.50 -4.61
N ARG A 109 -4.44 -21.35 -3.55
CA ARG A 109 -4.80 -20.06 -2.96
C ARG A 109 -3.96 -19.71 -1.73
N ALA A 110 -3.04 -20.57 -1.31
CA ALA A 110 -2.23 -20.34 -0.12
C ALA A 110 -1.17 -19.25 -0.40
N PRO A 111 -1.15 -18.13 0.35
CA PRO A 111 -0.26 -17.01 0.07
C PRO A 111 1.22 -17.34 0.30
N ASP A 112 1.50 -18.19 1.29
CA ASP A 112 2.85 -18.54 1.74
C ASP A 112 3.16 -20.03 1.50
N GLY A 113 2.50 -20.64 0.50
CA GLY A 113 2.58 -22.07 0.23
C GLY A 113 1.84 -22.94 1.27
N VAL A 114 1.99 -24.27 1.14
CA VAL A 114 1.25 -25.25 1.95
C VAL A 114 2.17 -25.89 2.99
N LYS A 115 1.72 -25.91 4.25
CA LYS A 115 2.37 -26.64 5.33
C LYS A 115 1.77 -28.04 5.44
N ILE A 116 2.51 -29.06 5.01
CA ILE A 116 2.07 -30.45 5.08
C ILE A 116 2.36 -31.01 6.49
N PRO A 117 1.35 -31.50 7.23
CA PRO A 117 1.56 -32.06 8.55
C PRO A 117 2.42 -33.34 8.48
N GLY A 118 3.26 -33.56 9.49
CA GLY A 118 4.05 -34.78 9.60
C GLY A 118 3.21 -35.99 10.00
N ARG A 119 3.70 -37.20 9.70
CA ARG A 119 2.99 -38.48 9.93
C ARG A 119 2.33 -38.62 11.30
N LYS A 120 3.03 -38.23 12.37
CA LYS A 120 2.51 -38.30 13.75
C LYS A 120 1.32 -37.37 13.93
N ALA A 121 1.46 -36.10 13.53
CA ALA A 121 0.39 -35.11 13.63
C ALA A 121 -0.84 -35.53 12.81
N THR A 122 -0.64 -36.01 11.58
CA THR A 122 -1.74 -36.52 10.73
C THR A 122 -2.47 -37.69 11.40
N ARG A 123 -1.72 -38.63 12.01
CA ARG A 123 -2.34 -39.76 12.73
C ARG A 123 -3.17 -39.28 13.93
N ASP A 124 -2.62 -38.39 14.73
CA ASP A 124 -3.30 -37.85 15.92
C ASP A 124 -4.59 -37.10 15.51
N GLU A 125 -4.53 -36.31 14.42
CA GLU A 125 -5.71 -35.63 13.87
C GLU A 125 -6.80 -36.60 13.39
N ILE A 126 -6.43 -37.67 12.69
CA ILE A 126 -7.40 -38.70 12.25
C ILE A 126 -8.10 -39.34 13.45
N LEU A 127 -7.35 -39.70 14.49
CA LEU A 127 -7.93 -40.29 15.71
C LEU A 127 -8.86 -39.32 16.43
N ASN A 128 -8.47 -38.04 16.52
CA ASN A 128 -9.29 -37.00 17.13
C ASN A 128 -10.57 -36.73 16.33
N LEU A 129 -10.52 -36.75 14.99
CA LEU A 129 -11.71 -36.61 14.16
C LEU A 129 -12.70 -37.75 14.40
N PHE A 130 -12.20 -38.98 14.51
CA PHE A 130 -13.04 -40.14 14.78
C PHE A 130 -13.68 -40.07 16.17
N GLN A 131 -12.93 -39.66 17.21
CA GLN A 131 -13.46 -39.49 18.57
C GLN A 131 -14.52 -38.39 18.68
N LYS A 132 -14.48 -37.36 17.84
CA LYS A 132 -15.48 -36.27 17.83
C LYS A 132 -16.78 -36.64 17.11
N GLN A 133 -16.74 -37.66 16.26
CA GLN A 133 -17.90 -38.14 15.50
C GLN A 133 -18.65 -39.28 16.21
N MET A 134 -18.05 -39.86 17.25
CA MET A 134 -18.69 -40.79 18.19
C MET A 134 -19.27 -40.03 19.39
#